data_AF-A0A8B6C4P1-F1
#
_entry.id   AF-A0A8B6C4P1-F1
#
_cell.length_a   1.000
_cell.length_b   1.000
_cell.length_c   1.000
_cell.angle_alpha   90.00
_cell.angle_beta   90.00
_cell.angle_gamma   90.00
#
_symmetry.space_group_name_H-M   'P 1'
#
loop_
_entity.id
_entity.type
_entity.pdbx_description
1 polymer ?
#
loop_
_entity_poly.entity_id
_entity_poly.type
_entity_poly.pdbx_seq_one_letter_code
_entity_poly.pdbx_strand_id
1 'polypeptide(L)'
;MGDILLVGDLNARTGSEKDYIDGDSTSHVPLFDENYDVDCFTEERVSKDLITDSRGKNLLEFCIGNQLRILNGRMCGDSTDKKNVNDATYSIHSIYEKVCKVSLKKKKKRVKTCNHKKWFDQDLKSLKKHVNDKAILMSKFPKDPIVRGSFFKLNKQFAKLRRKKKREFRENIFGPFKQSRIRKSKGLLEPCQSTPS
;
A
#
# COMPACT_ATOMS: atom_id res chain seq x y z
N MET A 1 -3.41 14.92 2.63
CA MET A 1 -3.39 13.52 3.08
C MET A 1 -4.75 12.90 2.78
N GLY A 2 -4.91 11.58 2.79
CA GLY A 2 -6.20 10.94 2.47
C GLY A 2 -6.99 10.61 3.74
N ASP A 3 -8.31 10.53 3.63
CA ASP A 3 -9.20 10.16 4.75
C ASP A 3 -8.94 8.71 5.19
N ILE A 4 -8.80 8.51 6.50
CA ILE A 4 -8.59 7.19 7.11
C ILE A 4 -9.84 6.80 7.89
N LEU A 5 -10.40 5.64 7.56
CA LEU A 5 -11.52 5.05 8.28
C LEU A 5 -11.04 3.76 8.98
N LEU A 6 -11.07 3.78 10.32
CA LEU A 6 -10.82 2.60 11.14
C LEU A 6 -12.17 1.97 11.54
N VAL A 7 -12.34 0.68 11.26
CA VAL A 7 -13.58 -0.06 11.60
C VAL A 7 -13.21 -1.35 12.29
N GLY A 8 -13.91 -1.67 13.38
CA GLY A 8 -13.73 -2.91 14.13
C GLY A 8 -14.20 -2.78 15.57
N ASP A 9 -14.20 -3.90 16.29
CA ASP A 9 -14.39 -3.91 17.73
C ASP A 9 -13.04 -3.71 18.42
N LEU A 10 -12.87 -2.56 19.08
CA LEU A 10 -11.67 -2.25 19.85
C LEU A 10 -11.77 -2.71 21.31
N ASN A 11 -12.92 -3.23 21.72
CA ASN A 11 -13.22 -3.71 23.07
C ASN A 11 -12.77 -2.74 24.18
N ALA A 12 -12.99 -1.45 23.96
CA ALA A 12 -12.60 -0.35 24.83
C ALA A 12 -13.83 0.49 25.20
N ARG A 13 -14.03 0.77 26.49
CA ARG A 13 -15.18 1.56 26.97
C ARG A 13 -14.72 2.97 27.22
N THR A 14 -15.27 3.92 26.49
CA THR A 14 -14.80 5.31 26.46
C THR A 14 -15.66 6.26 27.31
N GLY A 15 -16.71 5.75 27.95
CA GLY A 15 -17.62 6.57 28.76
C GLY A 15 -18.20 7.75 27.98
N SER A 16 -18.30 8.90 28.62
CA SER A 16 -18.64 10.21 28.02
C SER A 16 -17.42 11.14 27.87
N GLU A 17 -16.21 10.60 27.96
CA GLU A 17 -14.98 11.40 27.83
C GLU A 17 -14.80 11.92 26.38
N LYS A 18 -14.21 13.12 26.27
CA LYS A 18 -13.93 13.81 25.00
C LYS A 18 -12.76 13.13 24.29
N ASP A 19 -12.89 12.93 22.99
CA ASP A 19 -11.84 12.43 22.07
C ASP A 19 -11.21 13.58 21.26
N TYR A 20 -11.31 14.80 21.79
CA TYR A 20 -10.77 16.03 21.21
C TYR A 20 -10.27 16.96 22.30
N ILE A 21 -9.44 17.94 21.91
CA ILE A 21 -8.89 18.95 22.82
C ILE A 21 -9.91 20.09 22.94
N ASP A 22 -10.36 20.37 24.16
CA ASP A 22 -11.30 21.45 24.42
C ASP A 22 -10.61 22.81 24.26
N GLY A 23 -11.23 23.70 23.48
CA GLY A 23 -10.66 25.02 23.19
C GLY A 23 -9.45 25.01 22.25
N ASP A 24 -9.29 23.96 21.43
CA ASP A 24 -8.28 23.97 20.36
C ASP A 24 -8.56 25.15 19.41
N SER A 25 -7.68 26.14 19.44
CA SER A 25 -7.83 27.38 18.69
C SER A 25 -6.48 27.91 18.23
N THR A 26 -6.45 28.39 16.99
CA THR A 26 -5.26 29.02 16.40
C THR A 26 -5.16 30.51 16.71
N SER A 27 -6.09 31.05 17.51
CA SER A 27 -6.17 32.47 17.83
C SER A 27 -4.97 33.01 18.60
N HIS A 28 -4.26 32.15 19.34
CA HIS A 28 -3.14 32.55 20.21
C HIS A 28 -1.76 32.24 19.63
N VAL A 29 -1.68 31.46 18.54
CA VAL A 29 -0.41 31.09 17.89
C VAL A 29 -0.51 31.47 16.43
N PRO A 30 0.28 32.45 15.94
CA PRO A 30 0.34 32.77 14.53
C PRO A 30 0.99 31.61 13.78
N LEU A 31 0.18 30.64 13.35
CA LEU A 31 0.62 29.56 12.49
C LEU A 31 0.85 30.18 11.11
N PHE A 32 2.11 30.15 10.66
CA PHE A 32 2.53 30.68 9.37
C PHE A 32 2.01 29.86 8.18
N ASP A 33 1.45 28.68 8.44
CA ASP A 33 0.88 27.79 7.44
C ASP A 33 -0.63 27.61 7.69
N GLU A 34 -1.44 27.84 6.67
CA GLU A 34 -2.89 27.54 6.59
C GLU A 34 -3.21 26.03 6.68
N ASN A 35 -2.24 25.20 7.08
CA ASN A 35 -2.31 23.74 7.00
C ASN A 35 -2.77 23.07 8.30
N TYR A 36 -3.02 23.83 9.37
CA TYR A 36 -3.62 23.28 10.58
C TYR A 36 -5.14 23.37 10.49
N ASP A 37 -5.77 22.22 10.28
CA ASP A 37 -7.22 22.11 10.26
C ASP A 37 -7.71 22.13 11.72
N VAL A 38 -8.29 23.27 12.14
CA VAL A 38 -8.88 23.38 13.48
C VAL A 38 -10.14 22.54 13.49
N ASP A 39 -10.29 21.73 14.52
CA ASP A 39 -11.45 20.90 14.76
C ASP A 39 -12.70 21.74 15.06
N CYS A 40 -13.30 22.35 14.03
CA CYS A 40 -14.30 23.39 14.20
C CYS A 40 -15.70 22.89 14.57
N PHE A 41 -16.02 21.61 14.36
CA PHE A 41 -17.38 21.12 14.55
C PHE A 41 -17.38 19.67 14.98
N THR A 42 -17.57 19.43 16.28
CA THR A 42 -17.81 18.08 16.77
C THR A 42 -19.07 18.09 17.62
N GLU A 43 -20.14 17.47 17.13
CA GLU A 43 -21.29 17.15 17.97
C GLU A 43 -20.82 16.31 19.16
N GLU A 44 -21.42 16.56 20.32
CA GLU A 44 -21.13 15.78 21.51
C GLU A 44 -21.49 14.32 21.26
N ARG A 45 -20.60 13.42 21.70
CA ARG A 45 -20.80 12.00 21.52
C ARG A 45 -21.85 11.49 22.50
N VAL A 46 -22.95 10.95 21.98
CA VAL A 46 -23.97 10.26 22.79
C VAL A 46 -23.54 8.81 23.00
N SER A 47 -22.65 8.60 23.97
CA SER A 47 -22.20 7.26 24.34
C SER A 47 -23.23 6.53 25.20
N LYS A 48 -23.37 5.22 24.99
CA LYS A 48 -24.12 4.33 25.90
C LYS A 48 -23.29 3.80 27.06
N ASP A 49 -21.97 3.95 26.98
CA ASP A 49 -21.06 3.54 28.05
C ASP A 49 -21.10 4.56 29.19
N LEU A 50 -21.33 4.08 30.41
CA LEU A 50 -21.33 4.92 31.62
C LEU A 50 -19.94 5.02 32.28
N ILE A 51 -19.03 4.10 31.99
CA ILE A 51 -17.73 3.97 32.65
C ILE A 51 -16.63 3.90 31.60
N THR A 52 -15.56 4.67 31.80
CA THR A 52 -14.33 4.59 31.01
C THR A 52 -13.38 3.55 31.61
N ASP A 53 -12.92 2.59 30.81
CA ASP A 53 -11.86 1.65 31.23
C ASP A 53 -10.46 2.13 30.80
N SER A 54 -9.40 1.49 31.31
CA SER A 54 -8.02 1.87 30.98
C SER A 54 -7.73 1.78 29.48
N ARG A 55 -8.36 0.84 28.78
CA ARG A 55 -8.27 0.70 27.32
C ARG A 55 -8.99 1.84 26.60
N GLY A 56 -10.14 2.28 27.12
CA GLY A 56 -10.86 3.46 26.65
C GLY A 56 -10.01 4.72 26.71
N LYS A 57 -9.29 4.94 27.83
CA LYS A 57 -8.37 6.08 27.96
C LYS A 57 -7.25 6.06 26.92
N ASN A 58 -6.60 4.91 26.75
CA ASN A 58 -5.57 4.75 25.73
C ASN A 58 -6.11 4.99 24.31
N LEU A 59 -7.35 4.56 24.05
CA LEU A 59 -8.01 4.80 22.77
C LEU A 59 -8.31 6.29 22.55
N LEU A 60 -8.79 7.00 23.58
CA LEU A 60 -9.04 8.44 23.51
C LEU A 60 -7.74 9.22 23.25
N GLU A 61 -6.66 8.90 23.97
CA GLU A 61 -5.33 9.49 23.74
C GLU A 61 -4.83 9.20 22.31
N PHE A 62 -5.01 7.97 21.83
CA PHE A 62 -4.66 7.60 20.46
C PHE A 62 -5.47 8.42 19.44
N CYS A 63 -6.77 8.59 19.66
CA CYS A 63 -7.63 9.38 18.78
C CYS A 63 -7.20 10.86 18.76
N ILE A 64 -7.01 11.46 19.93
CA ILE A 64 -6.58 12.85 20.07
C ILE A 64 -5.23 13.08 19.37
N GLY A 65 -4.24 12.23 19.65
CA GLY A 65 -2.89 12.38 19.09
C GLY A 65 -2.79 12.19 17.57
N ASN A 66 -3.79 11.57 16.95
CA ASN A 66 -3.83 11.35 15.50
C ASN A 66 -4.95 12.14 14.80
N GLN A 67 -5.59 13.10 15.48
CA GLN A 67 -6.73 13.87 14.96
C GLN A 67 -7.86 12.96 14.42
N LEU A 68 -8.11 11.85 15.11
CA LEU A 68 -9.20 10.93 14.80
C LEU A 68 -10.42 11.22 15.67
N ARG A 69 -11.60 10.89 15.16
CA ARG A 69 -12.88 11.04 15.85
C ARG A 69 -13.63 9.73 15.92
N ILE A 70 -14.20 9.46 17.09
CA ILE A 70 -15.11 8.35 17.32
C ILE A 70 -16.47 8.73 16.74
N LEU A 71 -16.91 7.99 15.72
CA LEU A 71 -18.19 8.23 15.05
C LEU A 71 -19.40 7.68 15.81
N ASN A 72 -19.21 6.64 16.64
CA ASN A 72 -20.30 6.04 17.42
C ASN A 72 -20.92 7.07 18.37
N GLY A 73 -22.24 7.27 18.31
CA GLY A 73 -22.94 8.27 19.13
C GLY A 73 -22.95 9.68 18.52
N ARG A 74 -22.41 9.88 17.31
CA ARG A 74 -22.42 11.17 16.58
C ARG A 74 -23.17 11.12 15.26
N MET A 75 -23.65 9.94 14.86
CA MET A 75 -24.39 9.81 13.62
C MET A 75 -25.88 10.08 13.87
N CYS A 76 -26.47 10.87 12.98
CA CYS A 76 -27.92 11.13 12.96
C CYS A 76 -28.67 9.79 12.87
N GLY A 77 -29.33 9.40 13.97
CA GLY A 77 -29.97 8.09 14.15
C GLY A 77 -29.74 7.43 15.51
N ASP A 78 -28.74 7.88 16.28
CA ASP A 78 -28.48 7.36 17.65
C ASP A 78 -29.40 7.97 18.72
N SER A 79 -30.00 9.13 18.46
CA SER A 79 -31.07 9.71 19.29
C SER A 79 -32.30 8.83 19.18
N THR A 80 -32.67 8.14 20.26
CA THR A 80 -33.80 7.20 20.37
C THR A 80 -35.18 7.85 20.29
N ASP A 81 -35.34 8.91 19.50
CA ASP A 81 -36.66 9.42 19.15
C ASP A 81 -37.26 8.48 18.10
N LYS A 82 -38.24 7.68 18.55
CA LYS A 82 -38.93 6.63 17.79
C LYS A 82 -39.60 7.11 16.48
N LYS A 83 -39.58 8.41 16.19
CA LYS A 83 -40.07 8.99 14.93
C LYS A 83 -39.04 8.98 13.79
N ASN A 84 -37.74 8.74 14.07
CA ASN A 84 -36.65 8.84 13.08
C ASN A 84 -36.06 7.50 12.64
N VAL A 85 -36.59 6.36 13.12
CA VAL A 85 -36.08 5.02 12.76
C VAL A 85 -36.19 4.77 11.25
N ASN A 86 -37.26 5.29 10.62
CA ASN A 86 -37.44 5.19 9.18
C ASN A 86 -36.36 5.97 8.42
N ASP A 87 -36.03 7.18 8.88
CA ASP A 87 -35.03 8.03 8.22
C ASP A 87 -33.63 7.44 8.30
N ALA A 88 -33.25 6.89 9.46
CA ALA A 88 -31.99 6.16 9.61
C ALA A 88 -31.94 4.93 8.70
N THR A 89 -33.05 4.19 8.59
CA THR A 89 -33.16 3.02 7.70
C THR A 89 -33.01 3.42 6.22
N TYR A 90 -33.66 4.51 5.80
CA TYR A 90 -33.52 5.05 4.45
C TYR A 90 -32.08 5.52 4.17
N SER A 91 -31.45 6.17 5.14
CA SER A 91 -30.07 6.63 5.02
C SER A 91 -29.11 5.45 4.82
N ILE A 92 -29.21 4.42 5.67
CA ILE A 92 -28.41 3.19 5.55
C ILE A 92 -28.66 2.49 4.22
N HIS A 93 -29.92 2.35 3.79
CA HIS A 93 -30.27 1.74 2.50
C HIS A 93 -29.64 2.51 1.33
N SER A 94 -29.68 3.83 1.36
CA SER A 94 -29.09 4.69 0.33
C SER A 94 -27.57 4.57 0.25
N ILE A 95 -26.90 4.42 1.40
CA ILE A 95 -25.45 4.18 1.48
C ILE A 95 -25.13 2.81 0.89
N TYR A 96 -25.88 1.79 1.28
CA TYR A 96 -25.68 0.42 0.80
C TYR A 96 -25.83 0.34 -0.73
N GLU A 97 -26.88 0.96 -1.28
CA GLU A 97 -27.06 1.07 -2.72
C GLU A 97 -25.88 1.74 -3.44
N LYS A 98 -25.37 2.85 -2.90
CA LYS A 98 -24.21 3.56 -3.47
C LYS A 98 -22.97 2.68 -3.45
N VAL A 99 -22.70 2.01 -2.34
CA VAL A 99 -21.55 1.10 -2.19
C VAL A 99 -21.66 -0.09 -3.15
N CYS A 100 -22.84 -0.71 -3.27
CA CYS A 100 -23.08 -1.78 -4.23
C CYS A 100 -22.85 -1.31 -5.67
N LYS A 101 -23.36 -0.14 -6.06
CA LYS A 101 -23.15 0.46 -7.39
C LYS A 101 -21.67 0.71 -7.68
N VAL A 102 -20.87 1.10 -6.67
CA VAL A 102 -19.42 1.28 -6.80
C VAL A 102 -18.68 -0.07 -6.87
N SER A 103 -19.07 -1.04 -6.05
CA SER A 103 -18.45 -2.37 -5.98
C SER A 103 -18.70 -3.19 -7.25
N LEU A 104 -19.93 -3.13 -7.80
CA LEU A 104 -20.33 -3.84 -9.00
C LEU A 104 -19.73 -3.26 -10.29
N LYS A 105 -19.26 -2.00 -10.26
CA LYS A 105 -18.45 -1.46 -11.36
C LYS A 105 -17.13 -2.23 -11.41
N LYS A 106 -17.05 -3.23 -12.28
CA LYS A 106 -15.82 -3.96 -12.60
C LYS A 106 -14.72 -2.92 -12.83
N LYS A 107 -13.80 -2.78 -11.86
CA LYS A 107 -12.65 -1.89 -12.02
C LYS A 107 -11.97 -2.30 -13.32
N LYS A 108 -12.02 -1.43 -14.34
CA LYS A 108 -11.19 -1.60 -15.54
C LYS A 108 -9.80 -1.85 -15.00
N LYS A 109 -9.24 -3.04 -15.21
CA LYS A 109 -7.89 -3.37 -14.73
C LYS A 109 -7.00 -2.27 -15.29
N ARG A 110 -6.53 -1.36 -14.43
CA ARG A 110 -5.53 -0.37 -14.81
C ARG A 110 -4.38 -1.22 -15.33
N VAL A 111 -4.19 -1.23 -16.64
CA VAL A 111 -3.04 -1.85 -17.26
C VAL A 111 -1.87 -1.03 -16.73
N LYS A 112 -1.22 -1.52 -15.68
CA LYS A 112 0.01 -0.92 -15.19
C LYS A 112 1.00 -1.10 -16.34
N THR A 113 1.16 -0.07 -17.15
CA THR A 113 2.24 0.06 -18.12
C THR A 113 3.51 0.29 -17.33
N CYS A 114 4.01 -0.75 -16.65
CA CYS A 114 5.39 -0.73 -16.21
C CYS A 114 6.23 -0.83 -17.50
N ASN A 115 6.57 0.31 -18.09
CA ASN A 115 7.45 0.40 -19.26
C ASN A 115 8.87 -0.11 -18.96
N HIS A 116 9.15 -0.47 -17.72
CA HIS A 116 10.35 -1.23 -17.38
C HIS A 116 10.28 -2.62 -18.02
N LYS A 117 11.11 -2.80 -19.05
CA LYS A 117 11.38 -4.08 -19.69
C LYS A 117 11.70 -5.11 -18.60
N LYS A 118 10.79 -6.04 -18.35
CA LYS A 118 11.02 -7.12 -17.39
C LYS A 118 12.13 -8.01 -17.92
N TRP A 119 13.14 -8.30 -17.09
CA TRP A 119 14.23 -9.21 -17.45
C TRP A 119 13.77 -10.66 -17.61
N PHE A 120 12.59 -10.98 -17.06
CA PHE A 120 11.95 -12.29 -17.18
C PHE A 120 11.01 -12.28 -18.40
N ASP A 121 11.55 -12.72 -19.53
CA ASP A 121 10.89 -12.73 -20.84
C ASP A 121 9.97 -13.95 -21.05
N GLN A 122 9.34 -13.99 -22.23
CA GLN A 122 8.45 -15.09 -22.60
C GLN A 122 9.19 -16.42 -22.72
N ASP A 123 10.44 -16.41 -23.19
CA ASP A 123 11.27 -17.62 -23.29
C ASP A 123 11.49 -18.28 -21.92
N LEU A 124 11.84 -17.48 -20.90
CA LEU A 124 11.99 -17.98 -19.54
C LEU A 124 10.67 -18.49 -18.95
N LYS A 125 9.53 -17.89 -19.30
CA LYS A 125 8.21 -18.39 -18.88
C LYS A 125 7.91 -19.74 -19.50
N SER A 126 8.08 -19.88 -20.81
CA SER A 126 7.84 -21.13 -21.55
C SER A 126 8.74 -22.25 -21.02
N LEU A 127 10.04 -21.97 -20.85
CA LEU A 127 10.98 -22.96 -20.33
C LEU A 127 10.69 -23.33 -18.88
N LYS A 128 10.28 -22.38 -18.03
CA LYS A 128 9.86 -22.65 -16.65
C LYS A 128 8.62 -23.56 -16.62
N LYS A 129 7.66 -23.33 -17.52
CA LYS A 129 6.48 -24.21 -17.66
C LYS A 129 6.92 -25.65 -17.97
N HIS A 130 7.81 -25.84 -18.94
CA HIS A 130 8.34 -27.17 -19.28
C HIS A 130 9.08 -27.84 -18.11
N VAL A 131 9.84 -27.07 -17.31
CA VAL A 131 10.49 -27.59 -16.09
C VAL A 131 9.45 -28.09 -15.09
N ASN A 132 8.38 -27.33 -14.88
CA ASN A 132 7.30 -27.71 -13.98
C ASN A 132 6.57 -28.96 -14.48
N ASP A 133 6.26 -29.04 -15.78
CA ASP A 133 5.59 -30.21 -16.38
C ASP A 133 6.43 -31.48 -16.19
N LYS A 134 7.75 -31.39 -16.40
CA LYS A 134 8.68 -32.50 -16.14
C LYS A 134 8.86 -32.80 -14.65
N ALA A 135 8.76 -31.82 -13.78
CA ALA A 135 8.78 -32.03 -12.32
C ALA A 135 7.58 -32.86 -11.86
N ILE A 136 6.39 -32.56 -12.40
CA ILE A 136 5.16 -33.35 -12.15
C ILE A 136 5.36 -34.78 -12.63
N LEU A 137 5.92 -34.98 -13.83
CA LEU A 137 6.21 -36.32 -14.35
C LEU A 137 7.22 -37.09 -13.48
N MET A 138 8.29 -36.42 -13.04
CA MET A 138 9.29 -36.99 -12.12
C MET A 138 8.66 -37.39 -10.77
N SER A 139 7.70 -36.63 -10.27
CA SER A 139 6.97 -36.98 -9.05
C SER A 139 6.15 -38.26 -9.21
N LYS A 140 5.63 -38.53 -10.42
CA LYS A 140 4.88 -39.77 -10.72
C LYS A 140 5.80 -40.97 -10.92
N PHE A 141 6.98 -40.76 -11.50
CA PHE A 141 7.92 -41.84 -11.85
C PHE A 141 9.33 -41.55 -11.31
N PRO A 142 9.54 -41.61 -9.98
CA PRO A 142 10.79 -41.17 -9.37
C PRO A 142 12.00 -42.06 -9.68
N LYS A 143 11.78 -43.33 -10.02
CA LYS A 143 12.82 -44.33 -10.31
C LYS A 143 13.17 -44.45 -11.80
N ASP A 144 12.42 -43.81 -12.69
CA ASP A 144 12.68 -43.87 -14.13
C ASP A 144 13.90 -42.97 -14.48
N PRO A 145 15.01 -43.55 -14.98
CA PRO A 145 16.22 -42.80 -15.29
C PRO A 145 16.03 -41.82 -16.46
N ILE A 146 15.14 -42.12 -17.41
CA ILE A 146 14.86 -41.27 -18.58
C ILE A 146 14.11 -40.01 -18.14
N VAL A 147 13.05 -40.18 -17.35
CA VAL A 147 12.27 -39.05 -16.81
C VAL A 147 13.17 -38.16 -15.97
N ARG A 148 13.93 -38.77 -15.04
CA ARG A 148 14.88 -38.06 -14.16
C ARG A 148 15.94 -37.30 -14.95
N GLY A 149 16.61 -37.97 -15.90
CA GLY A 149 17.63 -37.36 -16.75
C GLY A 149 17.09 -36.19 -17.58
N SER A 150 15.89 -36.35 -18.15
CA SER A 150 15.23 -35.29 -18.93
C SER A 150 14.91 -34.05 -18.09
N PHE A 151 14.41 -34.23 -16.86
CA PHE A 151 14.12 -33.13 -15.93
C PHE A 151 15.39 -32.36 -15.55
N PHE A 152 16.46 -33.04 -15.12
CA PHE A 152 17.70 -32.37 -14.72
C PHE A 152 18.37 -31.64 -15.88
N LYS A 153 18.34 -32.22 -17.10
CA LYS A 153 18.85 -31.56 -18.31
C LYS A 153 18.10 -30.25 -18.59
N LEU A 154 16.77 -30.29 -18.54
CA LEU A 154 15.93 -29.11 -18.78
C LEU A 154 16.08 -28.05 -17.67
N ASN A 155 16.16 -28.47 -16.41
CA ASN A 155 16.37 -27.57 -15.28
C ASN A 155 17.75 -26.88 -15.34
N LYS A 156 18.80 -27.60 -15.78
CA LYS A 156 20.14 -27.04 -16.03
C LYS A 156 20.09 -25.98 -17.14
N GLN A 157 19.37 -26.24 -18.23
CA GLN A 157 19.17 -25.27 -19.31
C GLN A 157 18.43 -24.02 -18.82
N PHE A 158 17.35 -24.19 -18.06
CA PHE A 158 16.60 -23.09 -17.45
C PHE A 158 17.48 -22.23 -16.53
N ALA A 159 18.26 -22.86 -15.64
CA ALA A 159 19.16 -22.15 -14.76
C ALA A 159 20.24 -21.35 -15.53
N LYS A 160 20.80 -21.92 -16.60
CA LYS A 160 21.79 -21.25 -17.46
C LYS A 160 21.18 -20.02 -18.15
N LEU A 161 20.01 -20.19 -18.77
CA LEU A 161 19.32 -19.09 -19.47
C LEU A 161 18.91 -17.98 -18.50
N ARG A 162 18.36 -18.33 -17.33
CA ARG A 162 17.96 -17.39 -16.29
C ARG A 162 19.14 -16.54 -15.81
N ARG A 163 20.31 -17.17 -15.58
CA ARG A 163 21.54 -16.45 -15.18
C ARG A 163 22.04 -15.52 -16.29
N LYS A 164 22.02 -15.97 -17.55
CA LYS A 164 22.40 -15.16 -18.72
C LYS A 164 21.51 -13.91 -18.84
N LYS A 165 20.19 -14.08 -18.90
CA LYS A 165 19.22 -12.97 -19.02
C LYS A 165 19.27 -12.00 -17.83
N LYS A 166 19.45 -12.51 -16.60
CA LYS A 166 19.64 -11.67 -15.41
C LYS A 166 20.90 -10.82 -15.50
N ARG A 167 22.00 -11.38 -16.03
CA ARG A 167 23.26 -10.65 -16.23
C ARG A 167 23.11 -9.57 -17.29
N GLU A 168 22.57 -9.92 -18.46
CA GLU A 168 22.30 -8.98 -19.56
C GLU A 168 21.44 -7.82 -19.10
N PHE A 169 20.38 -8.08 -18.33
CA PHE A 169 19.55 -7.03 -17.77
C PHE A 169 20.31 -6.12 -16.80
N ARG A 170 21.14 -6.71 -15.92
CA ARG A 170 21.97 -5.94 -15.00
C ARG A 170 22.98 -5.08 -15.77
N GLU A 171 23.60 -5.61 -16.81
CA GLU A 171 24.52 -4.88 -17.69
C GLU A 171 23.81 -3.76 -18.45
N ASN A 172 22.58 -3.98 -18.91
CA ASN A 172 21.80 -2.93 -19.56
C ASN A 172 21.40 -1.79 -18.62
N ILE A 173 21.10 -2.09 -17.34
CA ILE A 173 20.78 -1.05 -16.34
C ILE A 173 22.04 -0.29 -15.92
N PHE A 174 23.13 -0.99 -15.61
CA PHE A 174 24.31 -0.38 -14.97
C PHE A 174 25.44 -0.03 -15.96
N GLY A 175 25.40 -0.54 -17.18
CA GLY A 175 26.40 -0.32 -18.23
C GLY A 175 26.62 1.17 -18.56
N PRO A 176 25.55 1.97 -18.78
CA PRO A 176 25.68 3.40 -19.04
C PRO A 176 26.41 4.16 -17.93
N PHE A 177 26.16 3.80 -16.66
CA PHE A 177 26.78 4.44 -15.50
C PHE A 177 28.27 4.09 -15.32
N LYS A 178 28.71 2.93 -15.83
CA LYS A 178 30.14 2.58 -15.82
C LYS A 178 30.92 3.39 -16.87
N GLN A 179 30.34 3.61 -18.05
CA GLN A 179 30.98 4.38 -19.11
C GLN A 179 31.14 5.87 -18.77
N SER A 180 30.19 6.46 -18.03
CA SER A 180 30.28 7.87 -17.61
C SER A 180 31.38 8.14 -16.58
N ARG A 181 31.71 7.18 -15.70
CA ARG A 181 32.85 7.30 -14.78
C ARG A 181 34.21 7.24 -15.51
N ILE A 182 34.33 6.39 -16.53
CA ILE A 182 35.58 6.25 -17.31
C ILE A 182 35.90 7.51 -18.13
N ARG A 183 34.88 8.24 -18.62
CA ARG A 183 35.09 9.49 -19.37
C ARG A 183 35.59 10.62 -18.47
N LYS A 184 35.09 10.73 -17.23
CA LYS A 184 35.55 11.75 -16.28
C LYS A 184 37.01 11.58 -15.85
N SER A 185 37.52 10.35 -15.78
CA SER A 185 38.93 10.11 -15.45
C SER A 185 39.89 10.37 -16.61
N LYS A 186 39.41 10.37 -17.87
CA LYS A 186 40.26 10.64 -19.05
C LYS A 186 40.35 12.13 -19.43
N GLY A 187 39.44 12.98 -18.93
CA GLY A 187 39.46 14.42 -19.17
C GLY A 187 40.36 15.25 -18.24
N LEU A 188 41.16 14.62 -17.37
CA LEU A 188 42.10 15.30 -16.47
C LEU A 188 43.58 15.20 -16.93
N LEU A 189 43.81 14.66 -18.12
CA LEU A 189 45.12 14.61 -18.77
C LEU A 189 45.03 15.34 -20.11
N GLU A 190 44.59 16.61 -20.09
CA GLU A 190 44.93 17.52 -21.17
C GLU A 190 46.40 17.93 -20.95
N PRO A 191 47.33 17.61 -21.86
CA PRO A 191 48.71 18.06 -21.75
C PRO A 191 48.71 19.59 -21.81
N CYS A 192 49.33 20.24 -20.82
CA CYS A 192 49.63 21.67 -20.85
C CYS A 192 50.33 21.99 -22.18
N GLN A 193 49.59 22.58 -23.13
CA GLN A 193 50.20 23.11 -24.34
C GLN A 193 51.01 24.33 -23.91
N SER A 194 52.32 24.16 -23.86
CA SER A 194 53.29 25.24 -23.65
C SER A 194 53.14 26.23 -24.79
N THR A 195 52.69 27.45 -24.47
CA THR A 195 52.61 28.57 -25.40
C THR A 195 54.03 28.96 -25.84
N PRO A 196 54.37 28.95 -27.15
CA PRO A 196 55.63 29.49 -27.61
C PRO A 196 55.63 31.01 -27.51
N SER A 197 56.78 31.55 -27.10
CA SER A 197 57.07 32.97 -26.86
C SER A 197 57.25 33.78 -28.15
#